data_AF-A0A533VP55-F1
#
_entry.id   AF-A0A533VP55-F1
#
_cell.length_a   1.000
_cell.length_b   1.000
_cell.length_c   1.000
_cell.angle_alpha   90.00
_cell.angle_beta   90.00
_cell.angle_gamma   90.00
#
_symmetry.space_group_name_H-M   'P 1'
#
loop_
_entity.id
_entity.type
_entity.pdbx_description
1 polymer ?
#
loop_
_entity_poly.entity_id
_entity_poly.type
_entity_poly.pdbx_seq_one_letter_code
_entity_poly.pdbx_strand_id
1 'polypeptide(L)' 'MVSIFLKGTIIVILAAVITTLVLYHAKLIDTCPLRQVDITEAIKKYDATKDPELCDELNDKISQFNNDCKSELEVLDCG' A
#
# COMPACT_ATOMS: atom_id res chain seq x y z
N MET A 1 32.97 -16.85 -22.23
CA MET A 1 32.53 -15.43 -22.24
C MET A 1 31.11 -15.23 -21.70
N VAL A 2 30.11 -16.00 -22.14
CA VAL A 2 28.68 -15.88 -21.73
C VAL A 2 28.43 -15.99 -20.20
N SER A 3 29.17 -16.84 -19.49
CA SER A 3 28.99 -17.06 -18.04
C SER A 3 29.26 -15.82 -17.17
N ILE A 4 30.21 -14.96 -17.55
CA ILE A 4 30.59 -13.79 -16.76
C ILE A 4 29.54 -12.69 -16.89
N PHE A 5 29.03 -12.47 -18.10
CA PHE A 5 27.95 -11.52 -18.34
C PHE A 5 26.66 -11.92 -17.62
N LEU A 6 26.33 -13.22 -17.61
CA LEU A 6 25.15 -13.73 -16.91
C LEU A 6 25.26 -13.59 -15.38
N LYS A 7 26.46 -13.81 -14.82
CA LYS A 7 26.68 -13.58 -13.38
C LYS A 7 26.60 -12.09 -13.03
N GLY A 8 27.13 -11.22 -13.89
CA GLY A 8 27.05 -9.77 -13.71
C GLY A 8 25.61 -9.26 -13.72
N THR A 9 24.79 -9.70 -14.67
CA THR A 9 23.37 -9.30 -14.73
C THR A 9 22.57 -9.80 -13.52
N ILE A 10 22.82 -11.03 -13.05
CA ILE A 10 22.17 -11.55 -11.84
C ILE A 10 22.49 -10.71 -10.60
N ILE A 11 23.76 -10.29 -10.42
CA ILE A 11 24.16 -9.46 -9.29
C ILE A 11 23.47 -8.09 -9.33
N VAL A 12 23.37 -7.47 -10.52
CA VAL A 12 22.68 -6.18 -10.68
C VAL A 12 21.20 -6.30 -10.35
N ILE A 13 20.54 -7.37 -10.80
CA ILE A 13 19.12 -7.61 -10.49
C ILE A 13 18.92 -7.81 -8.97
N LEU A 14 19.77 -8.63 -8.33
CA LEU A 14 19.71 -8.84 -6.88
C LEU A 14 19.91 -7.54 -6.11
N ALA A 15 20.89 -6.72 -6.50
CA ALA A 15 21.15 -5.44 -5.88
C ALA A 15 19.94 -4.49 -6.02
N ALA A 16 19.30 -4.46 -7.20
CA ALA A 16 18.11 -3.67 -7.43
C ALA A 16 16.94 -4.10 -6.52
N VAL A 17 16.68 -5.41 -6.40
CA VAL A 17 15.62 -5.96 -5.53
C VAL A 17 15.87 -5.65 -4.05
N ILE A 18 17.11 -5.79 -3.59
CA ILE A 18 17.46 -5.46 -2.19
C ILE A 18 17.26 -3.97 -1.94
N THR A 19 17.68 -3.12 -2.88
CA THR A 19 17.55 -1.67 -2.73
C THR A 19 16.08 -1.25 -2.68
N THR A 20 15.21 -1.80 -3.53
CA THR A 20 13.77 -1.50 -3.48
C THR A 20 13.11 -1.96 -2.19
N LEU A 21 13.47 -3.14 -1.67
CA LEU A 21 12.96 -3.63 -0.38
C LEU A 21 13.39 -2.74 0.80
N VAL A 22 14.64 -2.28 0.80
CA VAL A 22 15.16 -1.36 1.82
C VAL A 22 14.45 -0.01 1.75
N LEU A 23 14.25 0.54 0.54
CA LEU A 23 13.53 1.80 0.35
C LEU A 23 12.06 1.70 0.78
N TYR A 24 11.42 0.55 0.55
CA TYR A 24 10.08 0.26 1.03
C TYR A 24 10.01 0.22 2.56
N HIS A 25 10.92 -0.50 3.22
CA HIS A 25 10.96 -0.57 4.69
C HIS A 25 11.33 0.75 5.34
N ALA A 26 12.17 1.55 4.69
CA ALA A 26 12.54 2.89 5.15
C ALA A 26 11.39 3.92 5.02
N LYS A 27 10.20 3.52 4.55
CA LYS A 27 9.07 4.41 4.21
C LYS A 27 9.48 5.57 3.29
N LEU A 28 10.54 5.39 2.49
CA LEU A 28 10.98 6.39 1.50
C LEU A 28 10.15 6.32 0.22
N ILE A 29 9.53 5.17 -0.03
CA ILE A 29 8.50 5.02 -1.04
C ILE A 29 7.17 5.38 -0.38
N ASP A 30 6.59 6.48 -0.80
CA ASP A 30 5.27 6.90 -0.34
C ASP A 30 4.21 5.92 -0.87
N THR A 31 3.74 5.02 0.00
CA THR A 31 2.66 4.08 -0.32
C THR A 31 1.27 4.69 -0.15
N CYS A 32 1.18 5.92 0.34
CA CYS A 32 -0.08 6.60 0.59
C CYS A 32 -0.94 6.76 -0.67
N PRO A 33 -0.40 7.12 -1.85
CA PRO A 33 -1.20 7.17 -3.08
C PRO A 33 -1.83 5.82 -3.43
N LEU A 34 -1.13 4.71 -3.20
CA LEU A 34 -1.67 3.37 -3.46
C LEU A 34 -2.76 3.00 -2.43
N ARG A 35 -2.51 3.24 -1.14
CA ARG A 35 -3.50 2.98 -0.08
C ARG A 35 -4.75 3.84 -0.23
N GLN A 36 -4.63 5.05 -0.78
CA GLN A 36 -5.78 5.91 -1.08
C GLN A 36 -6.69 5.29 -2.14
N VAL A 37 -6.12 4.60 -3.15
CA VAL A 37 -6.91 3.85 -4.13
C VAL A 37 -7.65 2.69 -3.46
N ASP A 38 -6.98 1.93 -2.60
CA ASP A 38 -7.61 0.82 -1.86
C ASP A 38 -8.78 1.30 -0.99
N ILE A 39 -8.63 2.45 -0.30
CA ILE A 39 -9.73 3.05 0.49
C ILE A 39 -10.90 3.45 -0.42
N THR A 40 -10.62 4.02 -1.59
CA THR A 40 -11.66 4.41 -2.56
C THR A 40 -12.44 3.19 -3.06
N GLU A 41 -11.77 2.06 -3.32
CA GLU A 41 -12.45 0.82 -3.69
C GLU A 41 -13.28 0.25 -2.54
N ALA A 42 -12.77 0.29 -1.31
CA ALA A 42 -13.49 -0.14 -0.12
C ALA A 42 -14.76 0.70 0.12
N ILE A 43 -14.68 2.04 -0.05
CA ILE A 43 -15.86 2.93 -0.03
C ILE A 43 -16.88 2.49 -1.06
N LYS A 44 -16.46 2.26 -2.31
CA LYS A 44 -17.36 1.85 -3.38
C LYS A 44 -18.04 0.50 -3.10
N LYS A 45 -17.30 -0.43 -2.51
CA LYS A 45 -17.82 -1.75 -2.12
C LYS A 45 -18.84 -1.63 -0.98
N TYR A 46 -18.54 -0.81 0.03
CA TYR A 46 -19.49 -0.48 1.09
C TYR A 46 -20.74 0.19 0.51
N ASP A 47 -20.61 1.17 -0.39
CA ASP A 47 -21.76 1.83 -1.00
C ASP A 47 -22.69 0.90 -1.78
N ALA A 48 -22.12 -0.13 -2.42
CA ALA A 48 -22.90 -1.11 -3.18
C ALA A 48 -23.62 -2.13 -2.30
N THR A 49 -23.05 -2.48 -1.14
CA THR A 49 -23.54 -3.57 -0.28
C THR A 49 -24.30 -3.06 0.95
N LYS A 50 -23.93 -1.86 1.43
CA LYS A 50 -24.32 -1.25 2.70
C LYS A 50 -24.16 -2.23 3.88
N ASP A 51 -23.11 -3.05 3.81
CA ASP A 51 -22.78 -4.04 4.82
C ASP A 51 -22.05 -3.37 6.00
N PRO A 52 -22.57 -3.46 7.23
CA PRO A 52 -21.95 -2.88 8.41
C PRO A 52 -20.55 -3.46 8.71
N GLU A 53 -20.30 -4.74 8.42
CA GLU A 53 -18.95 -5.33 8.63
C GLU A 53 -17.91 -4.69 7.71
N LEU A 54 -18.30 -4.36 6.47
CA LEU A 54 -17.44 -3.66 5.52
C LEU A 54 -17.20 -2.21 5.92
N CYS A 55 -18.13 -1.60 6.64
CA CYS A 55 -17.97 -0.24 7.14
C CYS A 55 -16.94 -0.17 8.27
N ASP A 56 -16.98 -1.11 9.22
CA ASP A 56 -15.97 -1.22 10.28
C ASP A 56 -14.57 -1.50 9.69
N GLU A 57 -14.48 -2.42 8.72
CA GLU A 57 -13.21 -2.70 8.02
C GLU A 57 -12.68 -1.47 7.28
N LEU A 58 -13.57 -0.68 6.67
CA LEU A 58 -13.23 0.57 5.99
C LEU A 58 -12.74 1.63 6.98
N ASN A 59 -13.37 1.77 8.14
CA ASN A 59 -12.94 2.68 9.20
C ASN A 59 -11.55 2.35 9.74
N ASP A 60 -11.24 1.07 9.94
CA ASP A 60 -9.91 0.62 10.34
C ASP A 60 -8.84 0.96 9.29
N LYS A 61 -9.16 0.80 8.00
CA LYS A 61 -8.27 1.20 6.90
C LYS A 61 -8.04 2.71 6.87
N ILE A 62 -9.10 3.51 7.05
CA ILE A 62 -9.03 4.98 7.10
C ILE A 62 -8.18 5.44 8.28
N SER A 63 -8.38 4.86 9.47
CA SER A 63 -7.60 5.18 10.67
C SER A 63 -6.11 4.84 10.50
N GLN A 64 -5.78 3.66 9.96
CA GLN A 64 -4.40 3.31 9.65
C GLN A 64 -3.78 4.25 8.61
N PHE A 65 -4.53 4.61 7.58
CA PHE A 65 -4.07 5.53 6.55
C PHE A 65 -3.81 6.93 7.10
N ASN A 66 -4.71 7.48 7.91
CA ASN A 66 -4.52 8.77 8.54
C ASN A 66 -3.26 8.79 9.43
N ASN A 67 -3.01 7.72 10.18
CA ASN A 67 -1.81 7.59 11.01
C ASN A 67 -0.52 7.45 10.18
N ASP A 68 -0.52 6.58 9.17
CA ASP A 68 0.67 6.29 8.35
C ASP A 68 1.01 7.42 7.38
N CYS A 69 -0.02 8.09 6.84
CA CYS A 69 0.09 9.06 5.75
C CYS A 69 -0.15 10.50 6.20
N LYS A 70 -0.37 10.72 7.51
CA LYS A 70 -0.74 12.03 8.08
C LYS A 70 -1.87 12.69 7.30
N SER A 71 -2.87 11.89 6.93
CA SER A 71 -4.08 12.35 6.25
C SER A 71 -5.20 12.60 7.27
N GLU A 72 -6.22 13.34 6.87
CA GLU A 72 -7.36 13.73 7.70
C GLU A 72 -8.67 13.23 7.08
N LEU A 73 -8.69 11.99 6.57
CA LEU A 73 -9.92 11.39 6.05
C LEU A 73 -10.92 11.17 7.18
N GLU A 74 -12.18 11.52 6.95
CA GLU A 74 -13.24 11.32 7.94
C GLU A 74 -13.58 9.83 8.08
N VAL A 75 -13.72 9.40 9.34
CA VAL A 75 -14.20 8.07 9.71
C VAL A 75 -15.72 8.05 9.51
N LEU A 76 -16.24 7.01 8.84
CA LEU A 76 -17.66 6.91 8.54
C LEU A 76 -18.45 6.49 9.79
N ASP A 77 -19.64 7.07 9.96
CA ASP A 77 -20.60 6.58 10.94
C ASP A 77 -21.28 5.32 10.39
N CYS A 78 -20.90 4.17 10.94
CA CYS A 78 -21.29 2.86 10.43
C CYS A 78 -22.66 2.37 10.95
N GLY A 79 -23.38 3.24 11.68
CA GLY A 79 -24.72 2.97 12.21
C GLY A 79 -24.72 2.48 13.66
#